data_AF-A0A7Y1F1K3-F1
#
_entry.id   AF-A0A7Y1F1K3-F1
#
_cell.length_a   1.000
_cell.length_b   1.000
_cell.length_c   1.000
_cell.angle_alpha   90.00
_cell.angle_beta   90.00
_cell.angle_gamma   90.00
#
_symmetry.space_group_name_H-M   'P 1'
#
loop_
_entity.id
_entity.type
_entity.pdbx_description
1 polymer ?
#
loop_
_entity_poly.entity_id
_entity_poly.type
_entity_poly.pdbx_seq_one_letter_code
_entity_poly.pdbx_strand_id
1 'polypeptide(L)'
;MGIFDYKNLGTEGSKALFADAMAITLYTYHNLDNGFAVGYQHHGLGVGLPATLVGALLGGADSQGVIPGIPWNPDSEKAALEALQHAGWTPLSASTLGYAGKVDARGTFFGEKAGYTTAQAEVLGKYDDAGRLLEIGIGFRGTSGPRESLISDSIGDLLSDLLAALGPKDYAKNYAGEAFGGLLKAVAEYAGAHGLSGSDVLVSGHSLGGLAVNSLAELSDQRWSGFYKDANYVAYASPTQSAGDKVLNIGYENDPVFRVLDGSSFNLSSLGVHDKPHESTTDNIVSFNDHYASTLWNVLPFSIANLPTWVSHLPSGYGDGMTRVLESGFYDQMSRDSTVIVANLSDPARATTWVQDLNRNAEPHKGNTFIIGSDGNDLIQGGKGADFIEGGKGNDTLRDNSGHNTFLFSGPFGQDRVIGYQSSDKLVFTDVQGSLDYREHAKAVGDDTVISFGADSVTLVGVSNWSGEGVVIG
;
A
#
# COMPACT_ATOMS: atom_id res chain seq x y z
N MET A 1 -9.46 -17.27 1.47
CA MET A 1 -8.92 -16.48 0.36
C MET A 1 -8.54 -15.15 0.94
N GLY A 2 -7.25 -14.81 0.94
CA GLY A 2 -6.74 -13.59 1.56
C GLY A 2 -7.23 -12.33 0.87
N ILE A 3 -7.05 -11.18 1.52
CA ILE A 3 -7.53 -9.87 1.01
C ILE A 3 -6.95 -9.50 -0.36
N PHE A 4 -5.75 -9.98 -0.70
CA PHE A 4 -5.10 -9.73 -1.99
C PHE A 4 -5.09 -10.94 -2.92
N ASP A 5 -5.93 -11.95 -2.68
CA ASP A 5 -6.00 -13.13 -3.55
C ASP A 5 -6.33 -12.72 -4.99
N TYR A 6 -5.51 -13.22 -5.92
CA TYR A 6 -5.56 -12.89 -7.34
C TYR A 6 -5.78 -14.12 -8.21
N LYS A 7 -6.86 -14.10 -8.99
CA LYS A 7 -7.28 -15.19 -9.88
C LYS A 7 -7.23 -16.55 -9.15
N ASN A 8 -6.47 -17.50 -9.69
CA ASN A 8 -6.33 -18.87 -9.16
C ASN A 8 -4.92 -19.15 -8.62
N LEU A 9 -4.15 -18.11 -8.25
CA LEU A 9 -2.77 -18.28 -7.76
C LEU A 9 -2.70 -18.94 -6.38
N GLY A 10 -3.82 -18.96 -5.65
CA GLY A 10 -3.85 -19.30 -4.23
C GLY A 10 -3.18 -18.22 -3.37
N THR A 11 -3.22 -18.39 -2.06
CA THR A 11 -2.77 -17.37 -1.09
C THR A 11 -1.29 -17.05 -1.25
N GLU A 12 -0.39 -18.04 -1.16
CA GLU A 12 1.06 -17.80 -1.26
C GLU A 12 1.47 -17.19 -2.61
N GLY A 13 0.89 -17.68 -3.72
CA GLY A 13 1.15 -17.11 -5.04
C GLY A 13 0.65 -15.67 -5.17
N SER A 14 -0.50 -15.35 -4.58
CA SER A 14 -1.03 -13.99 -4.55
C SER A 14 -0.21 -13.05 -3.67
N LYS A 15 0.31 -13.55 -2.54
CA LYS A 15 1.21 -12.78 -1.67
C LYS A 15 2.51 -12.43 -2.38
N ALA A 16 3.11 -13.39 -3.07
CA ALA A 16 4.32 -13.16 -3.87
C ALA A 16 4.06 -12.14 -5.00
N LEU A 17 2.96 -12.29 -5.74
CA LEU A 17 2.56 -11.34 -6.78
C LEU A 17 2.37 -9.92 -6.23
N PHE A 18 1.70 -9.79 -5.08
CA PHE A 18 1.50 -8.52 -4.42
C PHE A 18 2.83 -7.87 -4.01
N ALA A 19 3.74 -8.63 -3.41
CA ALA A 19 5.04 -8.12 -2.96
C ALA A 19 5.87 -7.59 -4.15
N ASP A 20 5.89 -8.33 -5.24
CA ASP A 20 6.55 -7.91 -6.48
C ASP A 20 5.88 -6.65 -7.08
N ALA A 21 4.56 -6.61 -7.11
CA ALA A 21 3.80 -5.47 -7.63
C ALA A 21 4.05 -4.18 -6.84
N MET A 22 4.09 -4.29 -5.51
CA MET A 22 4.41 -3.17 -4.61
C MET A 22 5.84 -2.69 -4.82
N ALA A 23 6.82 -3.59 -4.87
CA ALA A 23 8.23 -3.23 -5.08
C ALA A 23 8.45 -2.49 -6.40
N ILE A 24 7.87 -3.00 -7.51
CA ILE A 24 7.91 -2.34 -8.81
C ILE A 24 7.23 -0.96 -8.73
N THR A 25 6.05 -0.88 -8.12
CA THR A 25 5.27 0.35 -8.02
C THR A 25 6.03 1.43 -7.27
N LEU A 26 6.60 1.13 -6.10
CA LEU A 26 7.38 2.08 -5.31
C LEU A 26 8.61 2.57 -6.08
N TYR A 27 9.29 1.66 -6.80
CA TYR A 27 10.44 2.02 -7.62
C TYR A 27 10.12 3.07 -8.69
N THR A 28 8.91 3.04 -9.30
CA THR A 28 8.52 4.03 -10.31
C THR A 28 8.55 5.48 -9.80
N TYR A 29 8.42 5.69 -8.48
CA TYR A 29 8.48 7.01 -7.87
C TYR A 29 9.90 7.44 -7.47
N HIS A 30 10.90 6.56 -7.53
CA HIS A 30 12.30 6.87 -7.19
C HIS A 30 12.43 7.57 -5.83
N ASN A 31 11.67 7.09 -4.85
CA ASN A 31 11.57 7.64 -3.48
C ASN A 31 11.20 9.14 -3.42
N LEU A 32 10.40 9.65 -4.37
CA LEU A 32 10.04 11.07 -4.46
C LEU A 32 9.43 11.63 -3.15
N ASP A 33 8.61 10.86 -2.46
CA ASP A 33 7.92 11.27 -1.22
C ASP A 33 8.72 10.97 0.06
N ASN A 34 9.95 10.46 -0.03
CA ASN A 34 10.75 10.04 1.12
C ASN A 34 10.94 11.17 2.16
N GLY A 35 11.29 12.38 1.71
CA GLY A 35 11.40 13.54 2.60
C GLY A 35 10.08 13.93 3.28
N PHE A 36 8.93 13.77 2.59
CA PHE A 36 7.62 14.01 3.19
C PHE A 36 7.29 12.92 4.21
N ALA A 37 7.49 11.65 3.85
CA ALA A 37 7.18 10.52 4.71
C ALA A 37 7.97 10.56 6.03
N VAL A 38 9.27 10.82 5.97
CA VAL A 38 10.11 10.97 7.17
C VAL A 38 9.72 12.20 7.99
N GLY A 39 9.48 13.34 7.33
CA GLY A 39 8.99 14.54 8.00
C GLY A 39 7.65 14.32 8.70
N TYR A 40 6.72 13.62 8.04
CA TYR A 40 5.41 13.26 8.57
C TYR A 40 5.59 12.36 9.79
N GLN A 41 6.42 11.33 9.70
CA GLN A 41 6.64 10.40 10.80
C GLN A 41 7.14 11.13 12.05
N HIS A 42 8.09 12.05 11.91
CA HIS A 42 8.69 12.76 13.05
C HIS A 42 7.85 13.91 13.60
N HIS A 43 7.05 14.59 12.75
CA HIS A 43 6.43 15.87 13.11
C HIS A 43 4.92 15.89 12.97
N GLY A 44 4.34 14.95 12.23
CA GLY A 44 2.90 14.81 12.01
C GLY A 44 2.28 15.90 11.15
N LEU A 45 0.95 15.94 11.14
CA LEU A 45 0.14 16.93 10.38
C LEU A 45 -0.54 17.95 11.27
N GLY A 46 -0.19 18.02 12.54
CA GLY A 46 -0.68 19.04 13.47
C GLY A 46 0.15 20.32 13.42
N VAL A 47 0.57 20.79 14.59
CA VAL A 47 1.50 21.92 14.73
C VAL A 47 2.87 21.68 14.07
N GLY A 48 3.23 20.42 13.80
CA GLY A 48 4.48 20.03 13.12
C GLY A 48 4.41 20.06 11.59
N LEU A 49 3.24 20.29 10.97
CA LEU A 49 3.08 20.35 9.52
C LEU A 49 4.11 21.28 8.82
N PRO A 50 4.45 22.48 9.34
CA PRO A 50 5.48 23.30 8.72
C PRO A 50 6.84 22.59 8.63
N ALA A 51 7.23 21.80 9.64
CA ALA A 51 8.47 21.04 9.62
C ALA A 51 8.38 19.85 8.65
N THR A 52 7.23 19.16 8.62
CA THR A 52 6.93 18.10 7.62
C THR A 52 7.09 18.61 6.19
N LEU A 53 6.56 19.80 5.89
CA LEU A 53 6.67 20.40 4.56
C LEU A 53 8.10 20.86 4.24
N VAL A 54 8.90 21.27 5.24
CA VAL A 54 10.33 21.53 5.05
C VAL A 54 11.07 20.24 4.70
N GLY A 55 10.79 19.13 5.39
CA GLY A 55 11.33 17.80 5.06
C GLY A 55 10.93 17.32 3.66
N ALA A 56 9.67 17.53 3.26
CA ALA A 56 9.20 17.21 1.91
C ALA A 56 9.97 17.95 0.81
N LEU A 57 10.30 19.23 1.05
CA LEU A 57 11.04 20.06 0.09
C LEU A 57 12.53 19.74 0.09
N LEU A 58 13.15 19.69 1.26
CA LEU A 58 14.61 19.70 1.41
C LEU A 58 15.21 18.37 1.85
N GLY A 59 14.44 17.45 2.43
CA GLY A 59 14.95 16.25 3.09
C GLY A 59 15.65 16.56 4.42
N GLY A 60 16.44 15.61 4.88
CA GLY A 60 17.20 15.61 6.13
C GLY A 60 18.45 14.72 6.02
N ALA A 61 19.13 14.47 7.13
CA ALA A 61 20.30 13.59 7.14
C ALA A 61 19.97 12.12 6.82
N ASP A 62 18.70 11.76 6.91
CA ASP A 62 18.11 10.43 6.75
C ASP A 62 17.08 10.36 5.61
N SER A 63 16.86 11.46 4.89
CA SER A 63 15.82 11.54 3.87
C SER A 63 16.12 12.53 2.75
N GLN A 64 15.55 12.30 1.57
CA GLN A 64 15.67 13.20 0.42
C GLN A 64 14.32 13.78 0.03
N GLY A 65 14.22 15.11 0.07
CA GLY A 65 13.06 15.85 -0.43
C GLY A 65 13.03 15.94 -1.96
N VAL A 66 12.10 16.73 -2.47
CA VAL A 66 11.91 16.90 -3.92
C VAL A 66 13.00 17.75 -4.58
N ILE A 67 13.74 18.58 -3.82
CA ILE A 67 14.83 19.39 -4.37
C ILE A 67 16.09 18.53 -4.53
N PRO A 68 16.60 18.32 -5.76
CA PRO A 68 17.78 17.49 -5.99
C PRO A 68 19.08 18.23 -5.62
N GLY A 69 20.16 17.47 -5.37
CA GLY A 69 21.52 18.01 -5.22
C GLY A 69 21.84 18.63 -3.86
N ILE A 70 21.02 18.40 -2.83
CA ILE A 70 21.28 18.85 -1.46
C ILE A 70 22.37 17.96 -0.82
N PRO A 71 23.55 18.49 -0.47
CA PRO A 71 24.73 17.66 -0.15
C PRO A 71 24.63 16.77 1.10
N TRP A 72 23.74 17.10 2.03
CA TRP A 72 23.56 16.34 3.28
C TRP A 72 22.47 15.27 3.18
N ASN A 73 21.70 15.23 2.09
CA ASN A 73 20.68 14.20 1.91
C ASN A 73 21.33 12.88 1.51
N PRO A 74 20.80 11.74 1.98
CA PRO A 74 21.13 10.44 1.40
C PRO A 74 20.64 10.35 -0.05
N ASP A 75 21.21 9.40 -0.79
CA ASP A 75 20.79 9.10 -2.16
C ASP A 75 19.56 8.19 -2.15
N SER A 76 18.37 8.79 -2.16
CA SER A 76 17.12 8.04 -2.11
C SER A 76 16.84 7.27 -3.40
N GLU A 77 17.43 7.68 -4.52
CA GLU A 77 17.27 6.98 -5.80
C GLU A 77 18.08 5.70 -5.82
N LYS A 78 19.31 5.74 -5.29
CA LYS A 78 20.09 4.54 -5.02
C LYS A 78 19.35 3.60 -4.06
N ALA A 79 18.75 4.13 -2.99
CA ALA A 79 17.97 3.33 -2.06
C ALA A 79 16.74 2.68 -2.73
N ALA A 80 16.06 3.37 -3.64
CA ALA A 80 14.95 2.81 -4.42
C ALA A 80 15.41 1.65 -5.32
N LEU A 81 16.55 1.82 -6.01
CA LEU A 81 17.13 0.76 -6.83
C LEU A 81 17.60 -0.44 -5.99
N GLU A 82 18.23 -0.21 -4.84
CA GLU A 82 18.65 -1.28 -3.92
C GLU A 82 17.44 -2.06 -3.39
N ALA A 83 16.35 -1.38 -3.01
CA ALA A 83 15.10 -2.03 -2.57
C ALA A 83 14.47 -2.87 -3.69
N LEU A 84 14.42 -2.33 -4.91
CA LEU A 84 13.94 -3.06 -6.09
C LEU A 84 14.77 -4.34 -6.36
N GLN A 85 16.10 -4.20 -6.31
CA GLN A 85 17.03 -5.32 -6.53
C GLN A 85 16.90 -6.38 -5.44
N HIS A 86 16.63 -5.98 -4.19
CA HIS A 86 16.34 -6.91 -3.11
C HIS A 86 15.06 -7.72 -3.35
N ALA A 87 14.05 -7.12 -3.99
CA ALA A 87 12.87 -7.83 -4.47
C ALA A 87 13.13 -8.71 -5.72
N GLY A 88 14.37 -8.76 -6.22
CA GLY A 88 14.79 -9.61 -7.34
C GLY A 88 14.64 -8.97 -8.73
N TRP A 89 14.29 -7.69 -8.81
CA TRP A 89 14.03 -7.00 -10.07
C TRP A 89 15.21 -6.17 -10.53
N THR A 90 15.48 -6.16 -11.84
CA THR A 90 16.52 -5.33 -12.45
C THR A 90 15.97 -4.57 -13.65
N PRO A 91 16.20 -3.25 -13.79
CA PRO A 91 15.77 -2.48 -14.96
C PRO A 91 16.35 -3.01 -16.28
N LEU A 92 15.51 -3.13 -17.30
CA LEU A 92 15.90 -3.47 -18.67
C LEU A 92 16.20 -2.20 -19.47
N SER A 93 17.36 -2.17 -20.12
CA SER A 93 17.72 -1.00 -20.95
C SER A 93 16.92 -0.94 -22.25
N ALA A 94 16.75 0.26 -22.80
CA ALA A 94 16.18 0.44 -24.14
C ALA A 94 16.93 -0.39 -25.20
N SER A 95 18.26 -0.49 -25.10
CA SER A 95 19.07 -1.29 -26.02
C SER A 95 18.78 -2.79 -25.92
N THR A 96 18.53 -3.29 -24.70
CA THR A 96 18.14 -4.68 -24.43
C THR A 96 16.81 -5.02 -25.09
N LEU A 97 15.86 -4.10 -25.01
CA LEU A 97 14.53 -4.24 -25.61
C LEU A 97 14.51 -3.95 -27.13
N GLY A 98 15.60 -3.46 -27.71
CA GLY A 98 15.60 -2.94 -29.08
C GLY A 98 14.68 -1.71 -29.26
N TYR A 99 14.44 -0.96 -28.19
CA TYR A 99 13.56 0.21 -28.17
C TYR A 99 14.32 1.49 -28.55
N ALA A 100 13.73 2.28 -29.45
CA ALA A 100 14.34 3.51 -29.98
C ALA A 100 13.71 4.81 -29.45
N GLY A 101 12.72 4.71 -28.55
CA GLY A 101 12.07 5.88 -27.95
C GLY A 101 12.92 6.53 -26.86
N LYS A 102 12.32 7.51 -26.19
CA LYS A 102 13.01 8.34 -25.19
C LYS A 102 13.17 7.57 -23.87
N VAL A 103 14.40 7.58 -23.36
CA VAL A 103 14.75 7.17 -21.99
C VAL A 103 15.61 8.24 -21.33
N ASP A 104 15.57 8.34 -20.00
CA ASP A 104 16.51 9.19 -19.25
C ASP A 104 17.76 8.42 -18.79
N ALA A 105 18.59 9.07 -17.96
CA ALA A 105 19.82 8.48 -17.43
C ALA A 105 19.58 7.35 -16.42
N ARG A 106 18.37 7.26 -15.85
CA ARG A 106 17.95 6.19 -14.92
C ARG A 106 17.45 4.96 -15.68
N GLY A 107 17.19 5.12 -16.99
CA GLY A 107 16.59 4.08 -17.83
C GLY A 107 15.08 4.14 -17.87
N THR A 108 14.46 5.15 -17.24
CA THR A 108 13.00 5.35 -17.26
C THR A 108 12.54 5.68 -18.67
N PHE A 109 11.50 5.01 -19.13
CA PHE A 109 10.90 5.20 -20.45
C PHE A 109 9.85 6.31 -20.41
N PHE A 110 9.76 7.11 -21.49
CA PHE A 110 8.82 8.23 -21.58
C PHE A 110 7.76 8.00 -22.66
N GLY A 111 6.59 8.62 -22.48
CA GLY A 111 5.49 8.51 -23.41
C GLY A 111 5.79 9.04 -24.82
N GLU A 112 5.16 8.40 -25.81
CA GLU A 112 5.54 8.45 -27.22
C GLU A 112 4.81 9.52 -28.03
N LYS A 113 3.58 9.87 -27.64
CA LYS A 113 2.70 10.77 -28.38
C LYS A 113 2.58 12.13 -27.69
N ALA A 114 2.32 13.16 -28.50
CA ALA A 114 2.00 14.49 -28.00
C ALA A 114 0.79 14.42 -27.03
N GLY A 115 0.94 15.05 -25.86
CA GLY A 115 -0.04 14.96 -24.77
C GLY A 115 0.23 13.83 -23.76
N TYR A 116 1.20 12.96 -24.02
CA TYR A 116 1.59 11.85 -23.13
C TYR A 116 3.10 11.84 -22.83
N THR A 117 3.88 12.82 -23.29
CA THR A 117 5.34 12.79 -23.24
C THR A 117 5.96 12.88 -21.85
N THR A 118 5.16 13.22 -20.83
CA THR A 118 5.57 13.23 -19.41
C THR A 118 5.29 11.89 -18.73
N ALA A 119 4.43 11.05 -19.31
CA ALA A 119 4.13 9.73 -18.82
C ALA A 119 5.42 8.90 -18.72
N GLN A 120 5.59 8.18 -17.62
CA GLN A 120 6.78 7.39 -17.36
C GLN A 120 6.43 5.92 -17.11
N ALA A 121 7.32 5.03 -17.54
CA ALA A 121 7.25 3.61 -17.28
C ALA A 121 8.63 3.04 -16.98
N GLU A 122 8.66 2.03 -16.13
CA GLU A 122 9.81 1.18 -15.84
C GLU A 122 9.57 -0.20 -16.44
N VAL A 123 10.57 -0.77 -17.11
CA VAL A 123 10.53 -2.15 -17.61
C VAL A 123 11.64 -2.93 -16.93
N LEU A 124 11.29 -4.04 -16.29
CA LEU A 124 12.15 -4.76 -15.37
C LEU A 124 12.19 -6.24 -15.71
N GLY A 125 13.29 -6.92 -15.39
CA GLY A 125 13.43 -8.37 -15.52
C GLY A 125 13.77 -9.02 -14.19
N LYS A 126 13.20 -10.19 -13.94
CA LYS A 126 13.54 -11.11 -12.85
C LYS A 126 14.23 -12.34 -13.43
N TYR A 127 15.28 -12.82 -12.78
CA TYR A 127 16.17 -13.84 -13.34
C TYR A 127 16.42 -14.99 -12.35
N ASP A 128 16.69 -16.18 -12.87
CA ASP A 128 17.24 -17.27 -12.06
C ASP A 128 18.75 -17.11 -11.83
N ASP A 129 19.33 -17.97 -10.98
CA ASP A 129 20.75 -18.00 -10.67
C ASP A 129 21.66 -18.22 -11.90
N ALA A 130 21.11 -18.76 -12.99
CA ALA A 130 21.82 -18.96 -14.26
C ALA A 130 21.71 -17.75 -15.21
N GLY A 131 21.02 -16.69 -14.79
CA GLY A 131 20.82 -15.47 -15.57
C GLY A 131 19.75 -15.59 -16.66
N ARG A 132 18.89 -16.61 -16.61
CA ARG A 132 17.76 -16.73 -17.53
C ARG A 132 16.59 -15.88 -17.02
N LEU A 133 16.00 -15.10 -17.92
CA LEU A 133 14.83 -14.28 -17.64
C LEU A 133 13.63 -15.17 -17.32
N LEU A 134 13.01 -14.93 -16.17
CA LEU A 134 11.84 -15.65 -15.67
C LEU A 134 10.56 -14.83 -15.82
N GLU A 135 10.64 -13.52 -15.57
CA GLU A 135 9.47 -12.65 -15.50
C GLU A 135 9.84 -11.24 -15.97
N ILE A 136 8.85 -10.52 -16.52
CA ILE A 136 8.96 -9.11 -16.87
C ILE A 136 8.00 -8.30 -16.00
N GLY A 137 8.53 -7.24 -15.40
CA GLY A 137 7.78 -6.24 -14.66
C GLY A 137 7.56 -5.00 -15.52
N ILE A 138 6.35 -4.47 -15.52
CA ILE A 138 6.01 -3.17 -16.13
C ILE A 138 5.42 -2.29 -15.03
N GLY A 139 6.16 -1.26 -14.62
CA GLY A 139 5.72 -0.29 -13.64
C GLY A 139 5.31 1.02 -14.31
N PHE A 140 4.05 1.43 -14.21
CA PHE A 140 3.62 2.77 -14.65
C PHE A 140 3.70 3.75 -13.48
N ARG A 141 4.31 4.91 -13.73
CA ARG A 141 4.39 5.99 -12.74
C ARG A 141 3.10 6.80 -12.73
N GLY A 142 2.67 7.22 -11.54
CA GLY A 142 1.59 8.21 -11.40
C GLY A 142 2.06 9.66 -11.58
N THR A 143 1.21 10.61 -11.23
CA THR A 143 1.41 12.05 -11.44
C THR A 143 2.65 12.58 -10.72
N SER A 144 3.75 12.77 -11.44
CA SER A 144 5.02 13.39 -11.03
C SER A 144 6.09 13.13 -12.09
N GLY A 145 7.28 13.69 -11.90
CA GLY A 145 8.44 13.34 -12.72
C GLY A 145 9.74 13.27 -11.95
N PRO A 146 10.86 13.05 -12.68
CA PRO A 146 12.21 13.27 -12.17
C PRO A 146 12.30 14.53 -11.31
N ARG A 147 13.06 14.49 -10.21
CA ARG A 147 13.28 15.66 -9.34
C ARG A 147 13.78 16.88 -10.12
N GLU A 148 14.54 16.63 -11.19
CA GLU A 148 15.13 17.63 -12.08
C GLU A 148 14.09 18.39 -12.93
N SER A 149 12.92 17.78 -13.19
CA SER A 149 11.85 18.32 -14.04
C SER A 149 10.45 18.26 -13.39
N LEU A 150 10.40 18.04 -12.07
CA LEU A 150 9.19 17.74 -11.32
C LEU A 150 8.04 18.70 -11.61
N ILE A 151 8.29 20.01 -11.63
CA ILE A 151 7.24 21.02 -11.85
C ILE A 151 6.62 20.89 -13.26
N SER A 152 7.44 20.74 -14.30
CA SER A 152 6.94 20.64 -15.67
C SER A 152 6.23 19.32 -15.94
N ASP A 153 6.72 18.22 -15.36
CA ASP A 153 6.12 16.90 -15.57
C ASP A 153 4.81 16.76 -14.80
N SER A 154 4.75 17.22 -13.54
CA SER A 154 3.50 17.25 -12.76
C SER A 154 2.40 18.07 -13.43
N ILE A 155 2.72 19.12 -14.20
CA ILE A 155 1.71 19.87 -14.97
C ILE A 155 1.16 19.02 -16.13
N GLY A 156 2.02 18.28 -16.84
CA GLY A 156 1.60 17.39 -17.92
C GLY A 156 0.72 16.24 -17.42
N ASP A 157 1.07 15.69 -16.26
CA ASP A 157 0.30 14.61 -15.65
C ASP A 157 -1.03 15.10 -15.08
N LEU A 158 -1.07 16.30 -14.47
CA LEU A 158 -2.32 16.94 -14.03
C LEU A 158 -3.29 17.18 -15.20
N LEU A 159 -2.77 17.51 -16.39
CA LEU A 159 -3.60 17.59 -17.60
C LEU A 159 -4.15 16.23 -18.00
N SER A 160 -3.35 15.17 -17.85
CA SER A 160 -3.80 13.79 -18.10
C SER A 160 -4.87 13.36 -17.09
N ASP A 161 -4.72 13.70 -15.82
CA ASP A 161 -5.72 13.45 -14.77
C ASP A 161 -7.04 14.16 -15.09
N LEU A 162 -6.97 15.44 -15.51
CA LEU A 162 -8.13 16.21 -15.90
C LEU A 162 -8.83 15.62 -17.15
N LEU A 163 -8.05 15.14 -18.12
CA LEU A 163 -8.59 14.50 -19.33
C LEU A 163 -9.13 13.09 -19.06
N ALA A 164 -8.59 12.36 -18.10
CA ALA A 164 -9.15 11.09 -17.65
C ALA A 164 -10.52 11.27 -16.99
N ALA A 165 -10.68 12.34 -16.20
CA ALA A 165 -11.93 12.63 -15.52
C ALA A 165 -12.97 13.33 -16.43
N LEU A 166 -12.56 14.35 -17.19
CA LEU A 166 -13.47 15.27 -17.90
C LEU A 166 -13.24 15.31 -19.41
N GLY A 167 -12.24 14.58 -19.90
CA GLY A 167 -11.91 14.51 -21.33
C GLY A 167 -12.77 13.49 -22.08
N PRO A 168 -12.30 13.04 -23.27
CA PRO A 168 -13.02 12.05 -24.07
C PRO A 168 -13.28 10.77 -23.28
N LYS A 169 -14.46 10.16 -23.48
CA LYS A 169 -14.91 8.96 -22.75
C LYS A 169 -13.89 7.80 -22.75
N ASP A 170 -13.10 7.68 -23.82
CA ASP A 170 -12.11 6.61 -23.96
C ASP A 170 -10.67 7.05 -23.65
N TYR A 171 -10.43 8.23 -23.06
CA TYR A 171 -9.08 8.71 -22.73
C TYR A 171 -8.39 7.76 -21.76
N ALA A 172 -9.00 7.52 -20.59
CA ALA A 172 -8.44 6.63 -19.57
C ALA A 172 -8.24 5.20 -20.11
N LYS A 173 -9.19 4.70 -20.90
CA LYS A 173 -9.11 3.40 -21.55
C LYS A 173 -7.92 3.29 -22.51
N ASN A 174 -7.63 4.32 -23.30
CA ASN A 174 -6.59 4.28 -24.33
C ASN A 174 -5.20 4.74 -23.83
N TYR A 175 -5.10 5.26 -22.60
CA TYR A 175 -3.89 5.91 -22.06
C TYR A 175 -2.61 5.11 -22.29
N ALA A 176 -2.55 3.85 -21.86
CA ALA A 176 -1.34 3.01 -21.98
C ALA A 176 -0.96 2.75 -23.45
N GLY A 177 -1.94 2.60 -24.34
CA GLY A 177 -1.71 2.40 -25.77
C GLY A 177 -1.23 3.66 -26.49
N GLU A 178 -1.67 4.84 -26.05
CA GLU A 178 -1.24 6.12 -26.61
C GLU A 178 0.12 6.56 -26.06
N ALA A 179 0.38 6.34 -24.76
CA ALA A 179 1.64 6.67 -24.12
C ALA A 179 2.77 5.69 -24.47
N PHE A 180 2.52 4.38 -24.48
CA PHE A 180 3.57 3.37 -24.50
C PHE A 180 3.38 2.28 -25.57
N GLY A 181 2.64 2.56 -26.63
CA GLY A 181 2.27 1.57 -27.65
C GLY A 181 3.47 0.86 -28.29
N GLY A 182 4.52 1.61 -28.64
CA GLY A 182 5.76 1.10 -29.20
C GLY A 182 6.61 0.36 -28.16
N LEU A 183 6.72 0.89 -26.94
CA LEU A 183 7.41 0.25 -25.83
C LEU A 183 6.81 -1.12 -25.51
N LEU A 184 5.49 -1.18 -25.32
CA LEU A 184 4.76 -2.41 -25.04
C LEU A 184 4.88 -3.42 -26.18
N LYS A 185 5.05 -2.97 -27.42
CA LYS A 185 5.38 -3.87 -28.54
C LYS A 185 6.79 -4.45 -28.38
N ALA A 186 7.79 -3.61 -28.09
CA ALA A 186 9.17 -4.05 -27.91
C ALA A 186 9.32 -5.05 -26.75
N VAL A 187 8.60 -4.80 -25.64
CA VAL A 187 8.56 -5.72 -24.49
C VAL A 187 7.96 -7.07 -24.86
N ALA A 188 6.84 -7.11 -25.58
CA ALA A 188 6.23 -8.36 -26.02
C ALA A 188 7.14 -9.17 -26.97
N GLU A 189 7.84 -8.48 -27.88
CA GLU A 189 8.82 -9.10 -28.79
C GLU A 189 10.03 -9.66 -28.01
N TYR A 190 10.55 -8.90 -27.04
CA TYR A 190 11.64 -9.33 -26.17
C TYR A 190 11.26 -10.54 -25.31
N ALA A 191 10.07 -10.52 -24.70
CA ALA A 191 9.54 -11.62 -23.90
C ALA A 191 9.42 -12.90 -24.73
N GLY A 192 8.80 -12.81 -25.92
CA GLY A 192 8.66 -13.95 -26.83
C GLY A 192 10.00 -14.51 -27.30
N ALA A 193 11.01 -13.67 -27.52
CA ALA A 193 12.36 -14.11 -27.86
C ALA A 193 13.05 -14.88 -26.71
N HIS A 194 12.63 -14.67 -25.47
CA HIS A 194 13.11 -15.38 -24.27
C HIS A 194 12.21 -16.55 -23.85
N GLY A 195 11.22 -16.90 -24.67
CA GLY A 195 10.29 -18.01 -24.39
C GLY A 195 9.25 -17.69 -23.32
N LEU A 196 9.09 -16.41 -22.96
CA LEU A 196 8.05 -15.95 -22.05
C LEU A 196 6.76 -15.63 -22.80
N SER A 197 5.65 -15.70 -22.07
CA SER A 197 4.30 -15.40 -22.51
C SER A 197 3.69 -14.26 -21.68
N GLY A 198 2.44 -13.89 -21.98
CA GLY A 198 1.73 -12.88 -21.21
C GLY A 198 1.62 -13.19 -19.73
N SER A 199 1.47 -14.46 -19.35
CA SER A 199 1.34 -14.86 -17.93
C SER A 199 2.62 -14.66 -17.11
N ASP A 200 3.75 -14.46 -17.78
CA ASP A 200 5.06 -14.18 -17.18
C ASP A 200 5.32 -12.67 -17.11
N VAL A 201 4.28 -11.86 -17.25
CA VAL A 201 4.32 -10.40 -17.13
C VAL A 201 3.49 -9.95 -15.94
N LEU A 202 4.12 -9.17 -15.07
CA LEU A 202 3.47 -8.43 -14.00
C LEU A 202 3.40 -6.94 -14.38
N VAL A 203 2.20 -6.37 -14.29
CA VAL A 203 1.92 -4.97 -14.58
C VAL A 203 1.41 -4.30 -13.30
N SER A 204 2.07 -3.23 -12.89
CA SER A 204 1.68 -2.49 -11.70
C SER A 204 1.93 -0.98 -11.83
N GLY A 205 1.49 -0.23 -10.83
CA GLY A 205 1.54 1.23 -10.81
C GLY A 205 0.57 1.81 -9.79
N HIS A 206 0.86 3.04 -9.35
CA HIS A 206 0.09 3.76 -8.34
C HIS A 206 -0.48 5.07 -8.93
N SER A 207 -1.69 5.47 -8.53
CA SER A 207 -2.35 6.71 -8.97
C SER A 207 -2.67 6.69 -10.47
N LEU A 208 -2.25 7.71 -11.25
CA LEU A 208 -2.30 7.69 -12.72
C LEU A 208 -1.58 6.45 -13.32
N GLY A 209 -0.58 5.91 -12.61
CA GLY A 209 0.02 4.62 -12.95
C GLY A 209 -0.97 3.46 -12.81
N GLY A 210 -1.78 3.44 -11.76
CA GLY A 210 -2.89 2.49 -11.58
C GLY A 210 -3.97 2.62 -12.67
N LEU A 211 -4.24 3.85 -13.13
CA LEU A 211 -5.08 4.06 -14.33
C LEU A 211 -4.44 3.42 -15.56
N ALA A 212 -3.14 3.57 -15.77
CA ALA A 212 -2.42 2.96 -16.89
C ALA A 212 -2.43 1.42 -16.82
N VAL A 213 -2.37 0.81 -15.62
CA VAL A 213 -2.56 -0.63 -15.41
C VAL A 213 -3.94 -1.07 -15.92
N ASN A 214 -5.00 -0.39 -15.49
CA ASN A 214 -6.37 -0.66 -15.95
C ASN A 214 -6.54 -0.44 -17.46
N SER A 215 -5.89 0.60 -18.01
CA SER A 215 -5.86 0.87 -19.45
C SER A 215 -5.22 -0.27 -20.23
N LEU A 216 -4.07 -0.80 -19.77
CA LEU A 216 -3.41 -1.92 -20.45
C LEU A 216 -4.27 -3.19 -20.41
N ALA A 217 -4.88 -3.50 -19.27
CA ALA A 217 -5.78 -4.65 -19.13
C ALA A 217 -7.00 -4.58 -20.07
N GLU A 218 -7.56 -3.38 -20.25
CA GLU A 218 -8.70 -3.12 -21.14
C GLU A 218 -8.32 -3.24 -22.63
N LEU A 219 -7.07 -2.92 -22.97
CA LEU A 219 -6.53 -3.00 -24.34
C LEU A 219 -5.94 -4.39 -24.69
N SER A 220 -5.65 -5.20 -23.67
CA SER A 220 -4.78 -6.37 -23.76
C SER A 220 -5.21 -7.42 -24.78
N ASP A 221 -6.52 -7.56 -25.02
CA ASP A 221 -7.08 -8.59 -25.91
C ASP A 221 -6.98 -8.20 -27.39
N GLN A 222 -7.00 -6.90 -27.67
CA GLN A 222 -7.12 -6.35 -29.03
C GLN A 222 -5.81 -5.76 -29.55
N ARG A 223 -4.93 -5.33 -28.64
CA ARG A 223 -3.62 -4.74 -28.95
C ARG A 223 -2.51 -5.78 -28.74
N TRP A 224 -1.35 -5.51 -29.34
CA TRP A 224 -0.15 -6.36 -29.24
C TRP A 224 -0.41 -7.86 -29.49
N SER A 225 -1.29 -8.15 -30.45
CA SER A 225 -1.69 -9.52 -30.82
C SER A 225 -2.24 -10.36 -29.66
N GLY A 226 -2.78 -9.72 -28.62
CA GLY A 226 -3.30 -10.43 -27.45
C GLY A 226 -2.22 -10.87 -26.46
N PHE A 227 -0.96 -10.43 -26.60
CA PHE A 227 0.15 -10.91 -25.78
C PHE A 227 -0.10 -10.70 -24.28
N TYR A 228 -0.61 -9.52 -23.90
CA TYR A 228 -0.82 -9.15 -22.49
C TYR A 228 -2.15 -9.65 -21.90
N LYS A 229 -2.97 -10.41 -22.64
CA LYS A 229 -4.31 -10.82 -22.17
C LYS A 229 -4.30 -11.62 -20.87
N ASP A 230 -3.24 -12.41 -20.69
CA ASP A 230 -3.06 -13.32 -19.55
C ASP A 230 -2.10 -12.75 -18.50
N ALA A 231 -1.64 -11.50 -18.66
CA ALA A 231 -0.74 -10.85 -17.70
C ALA A 231 -1.40 -10.66 -16.32
N ASN A 232 -0.56 -10.45 -15.32
CA ASN A 232 -0.95 -10.21 -13.95
C ASN A 232 -1.03 -8.69 -13.72
N TYR A 233 -2.21 -8.19 -13.34
CA TYR A 233 -2.46 -6.76 -13.19
C TYR A 233 -2.84 -6.43 -11.75
N VAL A 234 -1.98 -5.66 -11.08
CA VAL A 234 -2.21 -5.17 -9.72
C VAL A 234 -2.06 -3.65 -9.74
N ALA A 235 -3.15 -2.93 -9.52
CA ALA A 235 -3.18 -1.47 -9.57
C ALA A 235 -3.34 -0.90 -8.17
N TYR A 236 -2.55 0.11 -7.82
CA TYR A 236 -2.65 0.78 -6.52
C TYR A 236 -3.27 2.17 -6.67
N ALA A 237 -4.16 2.54 -5.75
CA ALA A 237 -4.79 3.85 -5.68
C ALA A 237 -5.35 4.34 -7.03
N SER A 238 -5.87 3.42 -7.85
CA SER A 238 -6.34 3.74 -9.19
C SER A 238 -7.63 4.56 -9.12
N PRO A 239 -7.74 5.65 -9.90
CA PRO A 239 -9.00 6.37 -10.05
C PRO A 239 -10.02 5.59 -10.89
N THR A 240 -9.57 4.61 -11.69
CA THR A 240 -10.39 3.85 -12.64
C THR A 240 -10.40 2.36 -12.35
N GLN A 241 -11.41 1.66 -12.88
CA GLN A 241 -11.51 0.21 -12.88
C GLN A 241 -11.81 -0.28 -14.30
N SER A 242 -10.97 -1.15 -14.84
CA SER A 242 -11.21 -1.83 -16.12
C SER A 242 -12.40 -2.78 -16.02
N ALA A 243 -13.06 -3.09 -17.14
CA ALA A 243 -14.12 -4.08 -17.14
C ALA A 243 -13.55 -5.51 -16.95
N GLY A 244 -14.29 -6.36 -16.23
CA GLY A 244 -13.94 -7.76 -16.00
C GLY A 244 -13.05 -7.99 -14.77
N ASP A 245 -12.37 -9.14 -14.73
CA ASP A 245 -11.69 -9.71 -13.56
C ASP A 245 -10.15 -9.71 -13.68
N LYS A 246 -9.59 -9.02 -14.68
CA LYS A 246 -8.14 -9.02 -14.93
C LYS A 246 -7.35 -8.24 -13.89
N VAL A 247 -7.91 -7.21 -13.29
CA VAL A 247 -7.17 -6.27 -12.43
C VAL A 247 -7.61 -6.42 -10.98
N LEU A 248 -6.64 -6.49 -10.08
CA LEU A 248 -6.84 -6.26 -8.65
C LEU A 248 -6.51 -4.81 -8.34
N ASN A 249 -7.52 -4.02 -7.97
CA ASN A 249 -7.39 -2.61 -7.62
C ASN A 249 -7.31 -2.47 -6.09
N ILE A 250 -6.12 -2.16 -5.59
CA ILE A 250 -5.85 -2.07 -4.15
C ILE A 250 -5.78 -0.60 -3.76
N GLY A 251 -6.44 -0.23 -2.68
CA GLY A 251 -6.58 1.17 -2.27
C GLY A 251 -7.00 1.32 -0.83
N TYR A 252 -6.68 2.46 -0.23
CA TYR A 252 -7.32 2.89 1.01
C TYR A 252 -8.66 3.54 0.71
N GLU A 253 -9.71 3.26 1.48
CA GLU A 253 -11.04 3.86 1.30
C GLU A 253 -11.03 5.38 1.50
N ASN A 254 -10.13 5.85 2.37
CA ASN A 254 -9.93 7.25 2.69
C ASN A 254 -8.85 7.92 1.83
N ASP A 255 -8.39 7.25 0.76
CA ASP A 255 -7.65 7.86 -0.33
C ASP A 255 -8.63 8.53 -1.31
N PRO A 256 -8.56 9.86 -1.49
CA PRO A 256 -9.51 10.58 -2.34
C PRO A 256 -9.33 10.35 -3.84
N VAL A 257 -8.27 9.66 -4.27
CA VAL A 257 -8.04 9.30 -5.69
C VAL A 257 -8.60 7.92 -5.97
N PHE A 258 -8.49 6.99 -5.02
CA PHE A 258 -8.93 5.62 -5.19
C PHE A 258 -10.44 5.54 -5.45
N ARG A 259 -10.84 4.92 -6.57
CA ARG A 259 -12.24 4.80 -7.00
C ARG A 259 -12.96 6.13 -7.26
N VAL A 260 -12.23 7.22 -7.48
CA VAL A 260 -12.86 8.53 -7.73
C VAL A 260 -13.76 8.53 -8.99
N LEU A 261 -13.52 7.64 -9.97
CA LEU A 261 -14.37 7.43 -11.14
C LEU A 261 -15.10 6.08 -11.05
N ASP A 262 -16.36 6.03 -11.51
CA ASP A 262 -17.12 4.77 -11.64
C ASP A 262 -16.76 4.12 -12.98
N GLY A 263 -15.88 3.12 -12.93
CA GLY A 263 -15.15 2.58 -14.07
C GLY A 263 -14.19 3.61 -14.65
N SER A 264 -14.68 4.46 -15.53
CA SER A 264 -13.96 5.64 -16.07
C SER A 264 -14.85 6.88 -16.18
N SER A 265 -16.06 6.81 -15.60
CA SER A 265 -17.04 7.88 -15.69
C SER A 265 -16.98 8.78 -14.46
N PHE A 266 -16.83 10.08 -14.71
CA PHE A 266 -16.97 11.10 -13.68
C PHE A 266 -18.45 11.29 -13.32
N ASN A 267 -18.75 11.37 -12.03
CA ASN A 267 -20.10 11.62 -11.52
C ASN A 267 -20.04 12.57 -10.29
N LEU A 268 -21.17 12.80 -9.62
CA LEU A 268 -21.21 13.73 -8.49
C LEU A 268 -20.39 13.24 -7.28
N SER A 269 -20.29 11.93 -7.04
CA SER A 269 -19.49 11.37 -5.94
C SER A 269 -18.00 11.56 -6.18
N SER A 270 -17.55 11.68 -7.43
CA SER A 270 -16.15 12.02 -7.79
C SER A 270 -15.65 13.33 -7.17
N LEU A 271 -16.55 14.22 -6.72
CA LEU A 271 -16.21 15.47 -6.05
C LEU A 271 -16.21 15.37 -4.52
N GLY A 272 -16.62 14.24 -3.95
CA GLY A 272 -16.82 14.05 -2.52
C GLY A 272 -16.41 12.65 -2.06
N VAL A 273 -17.26 12.00 -1.29
CA VAL A 273 -17.09 10.59 -0.89
C VAL A 273 -17.58 9.67 -2.02
N HIS A 274 -16.73 8.72 -2.42
CA HIS A 274 -16.98 7.76 -3.51
C HIS A 274 -16.58 6.34 -3.08
N ASP A 275 -17.16 5.88 -1.98
CA ASP A 275 -16.88 4.58 -1.36
C ASP A 275 -17.88 3.47 -1.76
N LYS A 276 -18.40 3.56 -2.99
CA LYS A 276 -19.29 2.51 -3.50
C LYS A 276 -18.42 1.27 -3.79
N PRO A 277 -18.80 0.06 -3.36
CA PRO A 277 -18.02 -1.14 -3.64
C PRO A 277 -17.87 -1.45 -5.14
N HIS A 278 -16.71 -1.96 -5.56
CA HIS A 278 -16.47 -2.48 -6.90
C HIS A 278 -15.88 -3.90 -6.85
N GLU A 279 -16.26 -4.76 -7.80
CA GLU A 279 -15.86 -6.17 -7.80
C GLU A 279 -14.33 -6.37 -7.84
N SER A 280 -13.60 -5.46 -8.49
CA SER A 280 -12.15 -5.54 -8.64
C SER A 280 -11.38 -4.86 -7.49
N THR A 281 -12.04 -4.23 -6.53
CA THR A 281 -11.39 -3.36 -5.53
C THR A 281 -11.32 -3.98 -4.14
N THR A 282 -10.32 -3.57 -3.35
CA THR A 282 -10.34 -3.74 -1.88
C THR A 282 -11.03 -2.54 -1.26
N ASP A 283 -12.29 -2.68 -0.87
CA ASP A 283 -13.14 -1.51 -0.59
C ASP A 283 -13.00 -0.92 0.82
N ASN A 284 -12.58 -1.72 1.81
CA ASN A 284 -12.71 -1.36 3.23
C ASN A 284 -11.36 -1.34 3.98
N ILE A 285 -10.27 -0.96 3.31
CA ILE A 285 -8.95 -0.78 3.96
C ILE A 285 -8.79 0.68 4.35
N VAL A 286 -8.52 0.96 5.62
CA VAL A 286 -8.37 2.32 6.15
C VAL A 286 -6.91 2.61 6.46
N SER A 287 -6.38 3.69 5.90
CA SER A 287 -5.14 4.30 6.40
C SER A 287 -5.47 5.18 7.60
N PHE A 288 -5.29 4.66 8.82
CA PHE A 288 -5.50 5.42 10.06
C PHE A 288 -4.31 6.36 10.32
N ASN A 289 -4.28 7.47 9.61
CA ASN A 289 -3.25 8.51 9.71
C ASN A 289 -3.74 9.74 10.50
N ASP A 290 -2.84 10.70 10.76
CA ASP A 290 -3.14 11.92 11.52
C ASP A 290 -4.36 12.69 10.96
N HIS A 291 -4.50 12.73 9.63
CA HIS A 291 -5.64 13.40 9.00
C HIS A 291 -6.94 12.67 9.31
N TYR A 292 -7.00 11.35 9.11
CA TYR A 292 -8.19 10.54 9.37
C TYR A 292 -8.62 10.59 10.84
N ALA A 293 -7.65 10.54 11.76
CA ALA A 293 -7.88 10.58 13.20
C ALA A 293 -8.37 11.95 13.70
N SER A 294 -7.96 13.04 13.06
CA SER A 294 -8.21 14.40 13.54
C SER A 294 -9.64 14.87 13.28
N THR A 295 -10.35 15.27 14.35
CA THR A 295 -11.63 15.97 14.22
C THR A 295 -11.49 17.30 13.47
N LEU A 296 -10.38 18.02 13.69
CA LEU A 296 -10.17 19.35 13.09
C LEU A 296 -9.94 19.27 11.58
N TRP A 297 -9.14 18.30 11.12
CA TRP A 297 -8.89 18.11 9.68
C TRP A 297 -10.18 17.74 8.93
N ASN A 298 -11.08 17.01 9.58
CA ASN A 298 -12.34 16.55 8.99
C ASN A 298 -13.53 17.48 9.25
N VAL A 299 -13.29 18.75 9.65
CA VAL A 299 -14.34 19.80 9.59
C VAL A 299 -14.63 20.17 8.13
N LEU A 300 -13.61 20.11 7.28
CA LEU A 300 -13.78 20.30 5.83
C LEU A 300 -14.35 19.03 5.20
N PRO A 301 -15.23 19.16 4.18
CA PRO A 301 -15.72 18.00 3.44
C PRO A 301 -14.57 17.18 2.84
N PHE A 302 -14.70 15.86 2.90
CA PHE A 302 -13.84 14.96 2.16
C PHE A 302 -14.03 15.16 0.66
N SER A 303 -12.94 15.38 -0.06
CA SER A 303 -12.93 15.61 -1.50
C SER A 303 -11.51 15.48 -2.04
N ILE A 304 -11.38 15.03 -3.29
CA ILE A 304 -10.15 15.12 -4.06
C ILE A 304 -9.66 16.57 -4.26
N ALA A 305 -10.56 17.56 -4.21
CA ALA A 305 -10.18 18.97 -4.29
C ALA A 305 -9.59 19.52 -2.97
N ASN A 306 -9.72 18.78 -1.86
CA ASN A 306 -9.25 19.17 -0.54
C ASN A 306 -7.84 18.59 -0.29
N LEU A 307 -6.79 19.27 -0.75
CA LEU A 307 -5.40 18.76 -0.76
C LEU A 307 -4.92 18.02 0.52
N PRO A 308 -5.25 18.43 1.75
CA PRO A 308 -4.92 17.66 2.96
C PRO A 308 -5.37 16.18 2.95
N THR A 309 -6.43 15.82 2.22
CA THR A 309 -6.91 14.42 2.12
C THR A 309 -5.92 13.53 1.37
N TRP A 310 -5.05 14.11 0.53
CA TRP A 310 -4.07 13.38 -0.28
C TRP A 310 -2.94 12.76 0.54
N VAL A 311 -2.86 13.00 1.85
CA VAL A 311 -1.88 12.31 2.69
C VAL A 311 -2.11 10.80 2.72
N SER A 312 -3.35 10.34 2.54
CA SER A 312 -3.70 8.92 2.38
C SER A 312 -3.34 8.37 0.99
N HIS A 313 -2.92 9.22 0.05
CA HIS A 313 -2.54 8.86 -1.32
C HIS A 313 -1.01 8.72 -1.51
N LEU A 314 -0.21 8.90 -0.46
CA LEU A 314 1.25 8.88 -0.61
C LEU A 314 1.77 7.44 -0.76
N PRO A 315 2.64 7.17 -1.74
CA PRO A 315 3.07 5.81 -2.05
C PRO A 315 3.85 5.15 -0.91
N SER A 316 4.63 5.91 -0.11
CA SER A 316 5.30 5.35 1.07
C SER A 316 4.32 4.78 2.10
N GLY A 317 3.16 5.44 2.28
CA GLY A 317 2.10 4.96 3.20
C GLY A 317 1.44 3.67 2.70
N TYR A 318 1.28 3.53 1.38
CA TYR A 318 0.84 2.28 0.75
C TYR A 318 1.87 1.17 0.92
N GLY A 319 3.14 1.47 0.66
CA GLY A 319 4.25 0.52 0.76
C GLY A 319 4.37 -0.09 2.14
N ASP A 320 4.43 0.75 3.18
CA ASP A 320 4.52 0.29 4.56
C ASP A 320 3.23 -0.40 5.03
N GLY A 321 2.10 0.29 4.93
CA GLY A 321 0.85 -0.17 5.53
C GLY A 321 0.28 -1.42 4.87
N MET A 322 0.30 -1.51 3.54
CA MET A 322 -0.23 -2.71 2.86
C MET A 322 0.72 -3.91 2.98
N THR A 323 2.02 -3.69 3.18
CA THR A 323 2.97 -4.77 3.51
C THR A 323 2.68 -5.33 4.90
N ARG A 324 2.36 -4.48 5.90
CA ARG A 324 1.89 -4.97 7.21
C ARG A 324 0.59 -5.78 7.11
N VAL A 325 -0.34 -5.38 6.24
CA VAL A 325 -1.54 -6.21 5.97
C VAL A 325 -1.16 -7.56 5.37
N LEU A 326 -0.23 -7.59 4.40
CA LEU A 326 0.26 -8.81 3.77
C LEU A 326 0.94 -9.77 4.77
N GLU A 327 1.70 -9.21 5.71
CA GLU A 327 2.51 -9.94 6.69
C GLU A 327 1.72 -10.34 7.94
N SER A 328 0.54 -9.74 8.16
CA SER A 328 -0.31 -10.02 9.31
C SER A 328 -0.59 -11.52 9.46
N GLY A 329 -0.50 -12.02 10.70
CA GLY A 329 -0.93 -13.39 11.01
C GLY A 329 -2.44 -13.62 10.90
N PHE A 330 -3.21 -12.57 10.60
CA PHE A 330 -4.63 -12.65 10.26
C PHE A 330 -4.93 -12.65 8.77
N TYR A 331 -3.92 -12.59 7.89
CA TYR A 331 -4.11 -12.46 6.45
C TYR A 331 -5.07 -13.49 5.85
N ASP A 332 -4.98 -14.75 6.29
CA ASP A 332 -5.80 -15.86 5.77
C ASP A 332 -7.27 -15.78 6.21
N GLN A 333 -7.55 -15.05 7.28
CA GLN A 333 -8.90 -14.75 7.78
C GLN A 333 -9.52 -13.54 7.08
N MET A 334 -8.69 -12.69 6.46
CA MET A 334 -9.17 -11.57 5.68
C MET A 334 -9.69 -12.05 4.32
N SER A 335 -10.66 -11.33 3.79
CA SER A 335 -11.16 -11.41 2.41
C SER A 335 -11.12 -10.02 1.77
N ARG A 336 -11.35 -9.94 0.45
CA ARG A 336 -11.29 -8.69 -0.32
C ARG A 336 -12.07 -7.52 0.30
N ASP A 337 -13.22 -7.81 0.91
CA ASP A 337 -14.12 -6.80 1.51
C ASP A 337 -13.99 -6.72 3.03
N SER A 338 -12.98 -7.33 3.63
CA SER A 338 -12.75 -7.22 5.07
C SER A 338 -12.44 -5.79 5.46
N THR A 339 -12.99 -5.33 6.58
CA THR A 339 -12.63 -4.04 7.18
C THR A 339 -11.27 -4.16 7.84
N VAL A 340 -10.26 -3.48 7.30
CA VAL A 340 -8.87 -3.52 7.78
C VAL A 340 -8.41 -2.12 8.14
N ILE A 341 -8.18 -1.87 9.42
CA ILE A 341 -7.67 -0.60 9.94
C ILE A 341 -6.16 -0.70 10.10
N VAL A 342 -5.41 0.10 9.33
CA VAL A 342 -3.95 0.10 9.33
C VAL A 342 -3.44 1.32 10.07
N ALA A 343 -2.70 1.13 11.16
CA ALA A 343 -2.08 2.22 11.91
C ALA A 343 -1.01 2.92 11.05
N ASN A 344 -1.26 4.17 10.67
CA ASN A 344 -0.38 5.01 9.84
C ASN A 344 -0.13 6.37 10.52
N LEU A 345 -0.11 6.39 11.85
CA LEU A 345 0.07 7.61 12.64
C LEU A 345 1.53 8.07 12.68
N SER A 346 1.73 9.39 12.69
CA SER A 346 3.03 9.97 13.04
C SER A 346 3.42 9.67 14.50
N ASP A 347 4.70 9.79 14.84
CA ASP A 347 5.19 9.59 16.22
C ASP A 347 4.46 10.46 17.24
N PRO A 348 4.23 11.78 17.00
CA PRO A 348 3.50 12.62 17.94
C PRO A 348 2.03 12.19 18.13
N ALA A 349 1.36 11.80 17.04
CA ALA A 349 -0.05 11.40 17.10
C ALA A 349 -0.21 10.02 17.76
N ARG A 350 0.66 9.06 17.41
CA ARG A 350 0.66 7.68 17.91
C ARG A 350 0.70 7.63 19.44
N ALA A 351 1.48 8.52 20.07
CA ALA A 351 1.59 8.59 21.52
C ALA A 351 0.27 8.93 22.26
N THR A 352 -0.74 9.47 21.57
CA THR A 352 -1.97 9.97 22.23
C THR A 352 -3.28 9.61 21.53
N THR A 353 -3.22 8.93 20.38
CA THR A 353 -4.39 8.70 19.53
C THR A 353 -4.68 7.21 19.43
N TRP A 354 -5.93 6.84 19.76
CA TRP A 354 -6.40 5.46 19.64
C TRP A 354 -6.76 5.12 18.20
N VAL A 355 -5.99 4.22 17.58
CA VAL A 355 -6.30 3.55 16.31
C VAL A 355 -7.56 2.73 16.50
N GLN A 356 -8.57 3.02 15.69
CA GLN A 356 -9.89 2.39 15.79
C GLN A 356 -10.66 2.56 14.49
N ASP A 357 -11.73 1.80 14.32
CA ASP A 357 -12.66 2.04 13.22
C ASP A 357 -13.56 3.26 13.51
N LEU A 358 -13.21 4.40 12.94
CA LEU A 358 -14.05 5.61 12.97
C LEU A 358 -15.15 5.58 11.90
N ASN A 359 -15.05 4.69 10.91
CA ASN A 359 -15.89 4.59 9.71
C ASN A 359 -16.24 5.96 9.11
N ARG A 360 -15.20 6.79 8.95
CA ARG A 360 -15.32 8.19 8.56
C ARG A 360 -15.24 8.31 7.04
N ASN A 361 -16.23 8.99 6.43
CA ASN A 361 -16.28 9.25 4.99
C ASN A 361 -16.34 7.97 4.15
N ALA A 362 -17.00 6.93 4.66
CA ALA A 362 -17.13 5.61 4.03
C ALA A 362 -18.56 5.07 4.20
N GLU A 363 -18.92 4.04 3.44
CA GLU A 363 -20.10 3.23 3.67
C GLU A 363 -19.98 2.48 5.02
N PRO A 364 -21.11 2.13 5.67
CA PRO A 364 -21.05 1.43 6.94
C PRO A 364 -20.29 0.10 6.86
N HIS A 365 -19.23 -0.03 7.67
CA HIS A 365 -18.47 -1.27 7.79
C HIS A 365 -19.32 -2.41 8.36
N LYS A 366 -18.98 -3.64 7.98
CA LYS A 366 -19.73 -4.85 8.33
C LYS A 366 -18.77 -5.99 8.65
N GLY A 367 -19.22 -6.88 9.53
CA GLY A 367 -18.44 -8.07 9.89
C GLY A 367 -17.41 -7.78 10.97
N ASN A 368 -16.32 -8.53 10.94
CA ASN A 368 -15.22 -8.42 11.90
C ASN A 368 -14.26 -7.31 11.47
N THR A 369 -13.67 -6.61 12.44
CA THR A 369 -12.64 -5.61 12.18
C THR A 369 -11.27 -6.26 12.34
N PHE A 370 -10.38 -6.05 11.38
CA PHE A 370 -8.97 -6.33 11.53
C PHE A 370 -8.26 -5.01 11.84
N ILE A 371 -7.46 -4.95 12.91
CA ILE A 371 -6.69 -3.76 13.27
C ILE A 371 -5.23 -4.17 13.35
N ILE A 372 -4.44 -3.59 12.44
CA ILE A 372 -3.01 -3.87 12.28
C ILE A 372 -2.24 -2.63 12.74
N GLY A 373 -1.53 -2.77 13.85
CA GLY A 373 -0.63 -1.77 14.40
C GLY A 373 0.63 -1.59 13.55
N SER A 374 1.53 -0.76 14.06
CA SER A 374 2.77 -0.35 13.43
C SER A 374 3.98 -1.02 14.10
N ASP A 375 5.18 -0.58 13.75
CA ASP A 375 6.41 -1.01 14.42
C ASP A 375 6.71 -0.20 15.71
N GLY A 376 5.85 0.75 16.07
CA GLY A 376 6.03 1.60 17.26
C GLY A 376 4.84 1.50 18.22
N ASN A 377 5.04 1.96 19.45
CA ASN A 377 4.06 1.85 20.54
C ASN A 377 2.69 2.45 20.20
N ASP A 378 1.72 1.60 19.85
CA ASP A 378 0.39 2.00 19.44
C ASP A 378 -0.61 2.00 20.59
N LEU A 379 -1.59 2.90 20.48
CA LEU A 379 -2.82 2.82 21.26
C LEU A 379 -3.90 2.27 20.32
N ILE A 380 -4.39 1.06 20.58
CA ILE A 380 -5.36 0.40 19.71
C ILE A 380 -6.64 0.15 20.47
N GLN A 381 -7.77 0.57 19.91
CA GLN A 381 -9.09 0.32 20.45
C GLN A 381 -9.89 -0.53 19.46
N GLY A 382 -10.41 -1.65 19.96
CA GLY A 382 -11.36 -2.48 19.23
C GLY A 382 -12.59 -1.72 18.75
N GLY A 383 -13.22 -2.28 17.73
CA GLY A 383 -14.44 -1.78 17.11
C GLY A 383 -15.68 -2.28 17.84
N LYS A 384 -16.74 -2.52 17.06
CA LYS A 384 -17.94 -3.21 17.54
C LYS A 384 -17.93 -4.61 16.97
N GLY A 385 -18.13 -5.61 17.81
CA GLY A 385 -18.22 -7.00 17.35
C GLY A 385 -16.96 -7.77 17.69
N ALA A 386 -16.65 -8.81 16.91
CA ALA A 386 -15.45 -9.60 17.11
C ALA A 386 -14.27 -8.97 16.35
N ASP A 387 -13.27 -8.49 17.07
CA ASP A 387 -12.12 -7.80 16.51
C ASP A 387 -10.87 -8.71 16.49
N PHE A 388 -10.05 -8.52 15.45
CA PHE A 388 -8.78 -9.20 15.24
C PHE A 388 -7.68 -8.13 15.35
N ILE A 389 -6.97 -8.12 16.47
CA ILE A 389 -6.05 -7.04 16.83
C ILE A 389 -4.62 -7.58 16.88
N GLU A 390 -3.76 -6.98 16.07
CA GLU A 390 -2.32 -7.25 16.01
C GLU A 390 -1.59 -5.94 16.28
N GLY A 391 -0.92 -5.85 17.44
CA GLY A 391 -0.17 -4.64 17.83
C GLY A 391 1.04 -4.37 16.94
N GLY A 392 1.69 -5.44 16.49
CA GLY A 392 2.93 -5.34 15.72
C GLY A 392 4.14 -5.38 16.64
N LYS A 393 5.14 -4.56 16.35
CA LYS A 393 6.29 -4.37 17.25
C LYS A 393 6.05 -3.13 18.11
N GLY A 394 6.70 -3.08 19.28
CA GLY A 394 6.63 -1.93 20.16
C GLY A 394 6.07 -2.33 21.51
N ASN A 395 5.62 -1.36 22.30
CA ASN A 395 4.91 -1.64 23.54
C ASN A 395 3.50 -1.08 23.39
N ASP A 396 2.56 -1.94 23.01
CA ASP A 396 1.24 -1.52 22.59
C ASP A 396 0.25 -1.54 23.75
N THR A 397 -0.72 -0.63 23.71
CA THR A 397 -1.86 -0.66 24.62
C THR A 397 -3.12 -0.97 23.82
N LEU A 398 -3.60 -2.20 23.99
CA LEU A 398 -4.76 -2.75 23.32
C LEU A 398 -5.96 -2.65 24.27
N ARG A 399 -7.03 -2.00 23.84
CA ARG A 399 -8.28 -1.89 24.60
C ARG A 399 -9.43 -2.45 23.81
N ASP A 400 -10.05 -3.48 24.36
CA ASP A 400 -11.34 -3.95 23.88
C ASP A 400 -12.16 -4.45 25.06
N ASN A 401 -13.46 -4.19 25.02
CA ASN A 401 -14.39 -4.63 26.05
C ASN A 401 -15.69 -5.20 25.46
N SER A 402 -15.76 -5.42 24.15
CA SER A 402 -16.95 -5.88 23.46
C SER A 402 -16.64 -7.03 22.51
N GLY A 403 -17.54 -8.01 22.42
CA GLY A 403 -17.40 -9.11 21.47
C GLY A 403 -16.50 -10.26 21.91
N HIS A 404 -15.99 -11.00 20.92
CA HIS A 404 -15.15 -12.18 21.10
C HIS A 404 -13.88 -11.96 20.31
N ASN A 405 -12.90 -11.35 20.95
CA ASN A 405 -11.76 -10.76 20.26
C ASN A 405 -10.61 -11.73 20.14
N THR A 406 -9.78 -11.57 19.12
CA THR A 406 -8.53 -12.31 18.96
C THR A 406 -7.38 -11.31 18.97
N PHE A 407 -6.52 -11.42 19.98
CA PHE A 407 -5.27 -10.67 20.06
C PHE A 407 -4.13 -11.56 19.59
N LEU A 408 -3.39 -11.12 18.57
CA LEU A 408 -2.23 -11.81 18.03
C LEU A 408 -0.94 -11.11 18.46
N PHE A 409 0.00 -11.91 18.97
CA PHE A 409 1.34 -11.52 19.36
C PHE A 409 2.32 -12.42 18.62
N SER A 410 3.14 -11.86 17.73
CA SER A 410 4.03 -12.63 16.88
C SER A 410 5.46 -12.10 16.92
N GLY A 411 6.44 -13.01 17.02
CA GLY A 411 7.86 -12.65 17.03
C GLY A 411 8.23 -11.66 18.16
N PRO A 412 9.04 -10.62 17.88
CA PRO A 412 9.43 -9.61 18.88
C PRO A 412 8.34 -8.55 19.07
N PHE A 413 7.21 -8.95 19.66
CA PHE A 413 6.04 -8.09 19.86
C PHE A 413 6.20 -7.07 21.00
N GLY A 414 7.22 -7.20 21.86
CA GLY A 414 7.53 -6.25 22.93
C GLY A 414 6.66 -6.40 24.19
N GLN A 415 6.30 -5.28 24.83
CA GLN A 415 5.69 -5.26 26.18
C GLN A 415 4.28 -4.69 26.16
N ASP A 416 3.32 -5.53 25.81
CA ASP A 416 1.95 -5.11 25.54
C ASP A 416 1.05 -5.13 26.76
N ARG A 417 0.00 -4.32 26.69
CA ARG A 417 -1.04 -4.24 27.72
C ARG A 417 -2.40 -4.44 27.08
N VAL A 418 -3.12 -5.47 27.52
CA VAL A 418 -4.51 -5.72 27.12
C VAL A 418 -5.44 -5.25 28.24
N ILE A 419 -6.27 -4.26 27.94
CA ILE A 419 -7.25 -3.67 28.85
C ILE A 419 -8.64 -4.13 28.43
N GLY A 420 -9.37 -4.75 29.37
CA GLY A 420 -10.76 -5.18 29.16
C GLY A 420 -10.92 -6.63 28.70
N TYR A 421 -9.84 -7.43 28.73
CA TYR A 421 -9.85 -8.86 28.41
C TYR A 421 -11.00 -9.62 29.09
N GLN A 422 -11.70 -10.43 28.32
CA GLN A 422 -12.82 -11.27 28.74
C GLN A 422 -12.48 -12.74 28.53
N SER A 423 -13.12 -13.64 29.27
CA SER A 423 -12.89 -15.09 29.12
C SER A 423 -13.33 -15.65 27.75
N SER A 424 -14.10 -14.88 26.99
CA SER A 424 -14.47 -15.21 25.61
C SER A 424 -13.43 -14.79 24.57
N ASP A 425 -12.43 -14.00 24.97
CA ASP A 425 -11.37 -13.54 24.09
C ASP A 425 -10.29 -14.60 23.92
N LYS A 426 -9.61 -14.53 22.80
CA LYS A 426 -8.52 -15.41 22.40
C LYS A 426 -7.20 -14.65 22.40
N LEU A 427 -6.17 -15.24 23.01
CA LEU A 427 -4.78 -14.78 22.87
C LEU A 427 -4.04 -15.79 22.00
N VAL A 428 -3.40 -15.31 20.94
CA VAL A 428 -2.63 -16.14 20.01
C VAL A 428 -1.19 -15.65 20.04
N PHE A 429 -0.28 -16.55 20.39
CA PHE A 429 1.16 -16.33 20.38
C PHE A 429 1.78 -17.21 19.31
N THR A 430 2.50 -16.60 18.35
CA THR A 430 3.19 -17.31 17.26
C THR A 430 4.64 -16.87 17.19
N ASP A 431 5.54 -17.76 16.81
CA ASP A 431 6.98 -17.46 16.68
C ASP A 431 7.59 -16.88 17.98
N VAL A 432 7.05 -17.31 19.13
CA VAL A 432 7.48 -16.86 20.46
C VAL A 432 8.48 -17.81 21.10
N GLN A 433 9.31 -17.29 22.02
CA GLN A 433 10.31 -18.08 22.70
C GLN A 433 9.74 -18.89 23.87
N GLY A 434 9.98 -20.20 23.89
CA GLY A 434 9.80 -21.02 25.09
C GLY A 434 8.83 -22.17 24.91
N SER A 435 8.03 -22.44 25.94
CA SER A 435 7.14 -23.60 26.04
C SER A 435 5.80 -23.34 25.37
N LEU A 436 5.12 -24.40 24.95
CA LEU A 436 3.74 -24.31 24.46
C LEU A 436 2.71 -24.34 25.62
N ASP A 437 3.16 -24.55 26.86
CA ASP A 437 2.29 -24.53 28.04
C ASP A 437 2.22 -23.14 28.66
N TYR A 438 1.09 -22.45 28.50
CA TYR A 438 0.87 -21.09 29.02
C TYR A 438 1.18 -20.95 30.52
N ARG A 439 1.06 -22.03 31.31
CA ARG A 439 1.30 -22.02 32.76
C ARG A 439 2.77 -21.80 33.10
N GLU A 440 3.68 -22.07 32.17
CA GLU A 440 5.10 -21.77 32.33
C GLU A 440 5.43 -20.29 32.06
N HIS A 441 4.52 -19.58 31.39
CA HIS A 441 4.68 -18.19 30.97
C HIS A 441 3.91 -17.19 31.84
N ALA A 442 2.79 -17.62 32.44
CA ALA A 442 1.86 -16.75 33.14
C ALA A 442 2.14 -16.61 34.64
N LYS A 443 2.12 -15.37 35.15
CA LYS A 443 2.27 -15.04 36.57
C LYS A 443 1.30 -13.94 36.97
N ALA A 444 0.71 -14.06 38.16
CA ALA A 444 -0.03 -12.96 38.77
C ALA A 444 0.94 -11.91 39.31
N VAL A 445 0.73 -10.64 38.94
CA VAL A 445 1.52 -9.48 39.39
C VAL A 445 0.54 -8.40 39.86
N GLY A 446 0.32 -8.31 41.17
CA GLY A 446 -0.74 -7.46 41.71
C GLY A 446 -2.12 -7.95 41.27
N ASP A 447 -2.91 -7.08 40.66
CA ASP A 447 -4.23 -7.41 40.12
C ASP A 447 -4.18 -7.86 38.64
N ASP A 448 -2.99 -7.91 38.04
CA ASP A 448 -2.78 -8.24 36.63
C ASP A 448 -2.25 -9.68 36.44
N THR A 449 -2.45 -10.24 35.25
CA THR A 449 -1.75 -11.45 34.79
C THR A 449 -0.71 -11.04 33.75
N VAL A 450 0.54 -11.41 33.96
CA VAL A 450 1.65 -11.16 33.02
C VAL A 450 2.06 -12.49 32.39
N ILE A 451 2.06 -12.54 31.07
CA ILE A 451 2.47 -13.69 30.25
C ILE A 451 3.78 -13.31 29.56
N SER A 452 4.89 -14.00 29.83
CA SER A 452 6.22 -13.58 29.35
C SER A 452 6.88 -14.60 28.43
N PHE A 453 7.44 -14.14 27.31
CA PHE A 453 8.22 -14.93 26.34
C PHE A 453 9.59 -14.27 26.13
N GLY A 454 10.60 -14.70 26.88
CA GLY A 454 11.93 -14.11 26.79
C GLY A 454 11.94 -12.64 27.21
N ALA A 455 12.19 -11.74 26.25
CA ALA A 455 12.19 -10.30 26.47
C ALA A 455 10.79 -9.67 26.32
N ASP A 456 9.83 -10.38 25.74
CA ASP A 456 8.50 -9.90 25.40
C ASP A 456 7.47 -10.32 26.45
N SER A 457 6.40 -9.55 26.64
CA SER A 457 5.32 -9.90 27.56
C SER A 457 4.00 -9.23 27.25
N VAL A 458 2.91 -9.89 27.63
CA VAL A 458 1.57 -9.35 27.59
C VAL A 458 1.04 -9.24 29.01
N THR A 459 0.61 -8.05 29.40
CA THR A 459 -0.07 -7.78 30.68
C THR A 459 -1.58 -7.71 30.46
N LEU A 460 -2.31 -8.68 30.98
CA LEU A 460 -3.77 -8.63 31.09
C LEU A 460 -4.16 -7.79 32.31
N VAL A 461 -4.57 -6.56 32.06
CA VAL A 461 -4.80 -5.55 33.10
C VAL A 461 -6.08 -5.86 33.87
N GLY A 462 -5.99 -5.99 35.19
CA GLY A 462 -7.10 -6.28 36.08
C GLY A 462 -7.60 -7.73 36.05
N VAL A 463 -6.82 -8.66 35.49
CA VAL A 463 -7.15 -10.07 35.40
C VAL A 463 -6.26 -10.87 36.37
N SER A 464 -6.75 -11.24 37.54
CA SER A 464 -5.96 -11.96 38.57
C SER A 464 -6.21 -13.47 38.66
N ASN A 465 -7.31 -13.97 38.08
CA ASN A 465 -7.69 -15.39 38.08
C ASN A 465 -7.87 -15.92 36.65
N TRP A 466 -6.88 -15.69 35.80
CA TRP A 466 -6.93 -16.12 34.42
C TRP A 466 -6.91 -17.65 34.29
N SER A 467 -7.89 -18.22 33.58
CA SER A 467 -7.99 -19.67 33.39
C SER A 467 -7.03 -20.20 32.33
N GLY A 468 -6.53 -19.35 31.43
CA GLY A 468 -5.80 -19.74 30.22
C GLY A 468 -6.69 -20.34 29.11
N GLU A 469 -8.01 -20.32 29.29
CA GLU A 469 -8.95 -20.65 28.22
C GLU A 469 -8.81 -19.62 27.09
N GLY A 470 -8.87 -20.06 25.84
CA GLY A 470 -8.69 -19.19 24.68
C GLY A 470 -7.23 -18.85 24.35
N VAL A 471 -6.24 -19.49 24.99
CA VAL A 471 -4.82 -19.29 24.66
C VAL A 471 -4.36 -20.29 23.61
N VAL A 472 -3.64 -19.79 22.62
CA VAL A 472 -2.89 -20.60 21.65
C VAL A 472 -1.44 -20.13 21.66
N ILE A 473 -0.51 -21.07 21.82
CA ILE A 473 0.93 -20.84 21.66
C ILE A 473 1.38 -21.80 20.56
N GLY A 474 1.93 -21.25 19.49
CA GLY A 474 2.29 -21.95 18.25
C GLY A 474 3.76 -21.87 17.91
#